data_AF-A0A1M5F686-F1
#
_entry.id   AF-A0A1M5F686-F1
#
_cell.length_a   1.000
_cell.length_b   1.000
_cell.length_c   1.000
_cell.angle_alpha   90.00
_cell.angle_beta   90.00
_cell.angle_gamma   90.00
#
_symmetry.space_group_name_H-M   'P 1'
#
loop_
_entity.id
_entity.type
_entity.pdbx_description
1 polymer ?
#
loop_
_entity_poly.entity_id
_entity_poly.type
_entity_poly.pdbx_seq_one_letter_code
_entity_poly.pdbx_strand_id
1 'polypeptide(L)'
;MTEKIKGFKGFDKDLKCRGYQYEVGKDFQEEGEIKACSKGFHFCENPLDVFSYYPPSTDKGINRYCSVEGSGSIDKDNDDTKIASSKIHISAEIGLRGLVEAGVKFILDKVNWKDSAATNTGYQSAATNTGYQSAATNTGYQSAATNTGDYSAATNTGDQSAATNTGDKSAATNTGYQSAATNTGDYSAATNTGDQSAATNTGDKSAATNTGYQSAATNTGYQSAATNTGDYSAATNTGDQSAATNTGDKSAATNTGYQSAATNTGYQSAAEVSGKDSIAIVTGRDSKAKGSIGCWIVLTERGEWNGNTYPIKGVKAVKVDGKVIKPNTFYKLYNGKIISCE
;
A
#
# COMPACT_ATOMS: atom_id res chain seq x y z
N MET A 1 50.02 -45.09 -14.29
CA MET A 1 50.34 -44.43 -13.01
C MET A 1 49.58 -45.16 -11.92
N THR A 2 50.23 -45.55 -10.83
CA THR A 2 49.55 -46.13 -9.67
C THR A 2 48.63 -45.08 -9.06
N GLU A 3 47.38 -45.43 -8.78
CA GLU A 3 46.40 -44.53 -8.17
C GLU A 3 46.92 -44.06 -6.81
N LYS A 4 46.85 -42.74 -6.57
CA LYS A 4 47.21 -42.11 -5.30
C LYS A 4 45.94 -41.60 -4.64
N ILE A 5 45.74 -41.97 -3.38
CA ILE A 5 44.63 -41.49 -2.57
C ILE A 5 45.16 -40.43 -1.60
N LYS A 6 44.57 -39.25 -1.64
CA LYS A 6 44.87 -38.19 -0.67
C LYS A 6 44.10 -38.44 0.61
N GLY A 7 44.74 -38.21 1.74
CA GLY A 7 44.06 -38.25 3.02
C GLY A 7 44.88 -37.62 4.14
N PHE A 8 44.53 -38.00 5.36
CA PHE A 8 44.99 -37.36 6.57
C PHE A 8 45.42 -38.41 7.58
N LYS A 9 46.53 -38.15 8.27
CA LYS A 9 47.09 -39.06 9.26
C LYS A 9 47.48 -38.32 10.53
N GLY A 10 47.10 -38.90 11.66
CA GLY A 10 47.56 -38.51 12.98
C GLY A 10 48.78 -39.32 13.41
N PHE A 11 49.62 -38.70 14.24
CA PHE A 11 50.81 -39.26 14.85
C PHE A 11 50.88 -38.82 16.30
N ASP A 12 51.69 -39.52 17.10
CA ASP A 12 52.05 -39.00 18.42
C ASP A 12 52.94 -37.74 18.31
N LYS A 13 53.25 -37.13 19.47
CA LYS A 13 54.07 -35.92 19.55
C LYS A 13 55.44 -36.05 18.87
N ASP A 14 55.95 -37.27 18.72
CA ASP A 14 57.27 -37.56 18.16
C ASP A 14 57.19 -38.00 16.68
N LEU A 15 56.04 -37.81 16.01
CA LEU A 15 55.77 -38.28 14.65
C LEU A 15 55.85 -39.81 14.49
N LYS A 16 55.44 -40.55 15.52
CA LYS A 16 55.39 -42.02 15.47
C LYS A 16 53.96 -42.53 15.37
N CYS A 17 53.82 -43.70 14.74
CA CYS A 17 52.60 -44.49 14.71
C CYS A 17 52.96 -45.95 15.02
N ARG A 18 52.40 -46.50 16.11
CA ARG A 18 52.69 -47.88 16.60
C ARG A 18 54.20 -48.18 16.73
N GLY A 19 55.00 -47.19 17.13
CA GLY A 19 56.46 -47.32 17.29
C GLY A 19 57.28 -47.11 16.01
N TYR A 20 56.64 -47.05 14.83
CA TYR A 20 57.31 -46.70 13.58
C TYR A 20 57.50 -45.19 13.48
N GLN A 21 58.73 -44.75 13.14
CA GLN A 21 59.08 -43.34 13.01
C GLN A 21 58.80 -42.82 11.59
N TYR A 22 58.09 -41.69 11.51
CA TYR A 22 57.83 -40.99 10.26
C TYR A 22 58.54 -39.65 10.22
N GLU A 23 58.61 -39.09 9.01
CA GLU A 23 59.19 -37.79 8.74
C GLU A 23 58.40 -37.13 7.62
N VAL A 24 58.14 -35.84 7.76
CA VAL A 24 57.43 -35.03 6.76
C VAL A 24 58.30 -34.90 5.51
N GLY A 25 57.68 -35.01 4.34
CA GLY A 25 58.32 -34.99 3.02
C GLY A 25 58.89 -36.33 2.55
N LYS A 26 58.73 -37.42 3.32
CA LYS A 26 59.29 -38.74 2.98
C LYS A 26 58.23 -39.76 2.57
N ASP A 27 58.69 -40.70 1.74
CA ASP A 27 57.96 -41.88 1.31
C ASP A 27 58.34 -43.09 2.17
N PHE A 28 57.34 -43.89 2.50
CA PHE A 28 57.49 -45.12 3.28
C PHE A 28 56.81 -46.27 2.54
N GLN A 29 57.40 -47.45 2.61
CA GLN A 29 56.92 -48.66 1.95
C GLN A 29 56.94 -49.84 2.93
N GLU A 30 55.87 -50.62 2.91
CA GLU A 30 55.68 -51.84 3.69
C GLU A 30 55.53 -53.02 2.72
N GLU A 31 56.19 -54.15 3.02
CA GLU A 31 56.13 -55.36 2.18
C GLU A 31 55.15 -56.41 2.72
N GLY A 32 54.57 -57.19 1.80
CA GLY A 32 53.61 -58.26 2.09
C GLY A 32 52.15 -57.86 1.84
N GLU A 33 51.22 -58.73 2.25
CA GLU A 33 49.79 -58.53 2.05
C GLU A 33 49.26 -57.41 2.97
N ILE A 34 48.69 -56.37 2.37
CA ILE A 34 48.10 -55.22 3.08
C ILE A 34 46.67 -55.56 3.45
N LYS A 35 46.29 -55.28 4.70
CA LYS A 35 44.95 -55.54 5.22
C LYS A 35 44.53 -54.41 6.16
N ALA A 36 43.37 -53.83 5.89
CA ALA A 36 42.73 -52.82 6.73
C ALA A 36 42.72 -53.29 8.19
N CYS A 37 43.08 -52.38 9.10
CA CYS A 37 43.21 -52.60 10.54
C CYS A 37 44.31 -53.58 11.02
N SER A 38 44.94 -54.36 10.12
CA SER A 38 45.94 -55.38 10.49
C SER A 38 47.36 -55.06 10.04
N LYS A 39 47.58 -54.66 8.77
CA LYS A 39 48.92 -54.45 8.21
C LYS A 39 48.92 -53.40 7.09
N GLY A 40 49.89 -52.50 7.11
CA GLY A 40 50.04 -51.39 6.16
C GLY A 40 50.00 -50.02 6.84
N PHE A 41 50.14 -48.96 6.04
CA PHE A 41 50.08 -47.59 6.50
C PHE A 41 48.65 -47.08 6.54
N HIS A 42 48.15 -46.77 7.74
CA HIS A 42 46.78 -46.29 7.94
C HIS A 42 46.65 -44.77 7.87
N PHE A 43 45.65 -44.28 7.13
CA PHE A 43 45.23 -42.87 7.05
C PHE A 43 43.73 -42.77 6.74
N CYS A 44 43.11 -41.58 6.84
CA CYS A 44 41.67 -41.38 6.62
C CYS A 44 41.41 -40.43 5.44
N GLU A 45 40.36 -40.67 4.64
CA GLU A 45 39.90 -39.70 3.64
C GLU A 45 39.14 -38.53 4.29
N ASN A 46 38.29 -38.81 5.28
CA ASN A 46 37.65 -37.79 6.11
C ASN A 46 38.63 -37.32 7.21
N PRO A 47 39.03 -36.03 7.21
CA PRO A 47 39.96 -35.49 8.22
C PRO A 47 39.52 -35.73 9.67
N LEU A 48 38.21 -35.69 9.93
CA LEU A 48 37.68 -35.77 11.30
C LEU A 48 37.71 -37.19 11.87
N ASP A 49 37.74 -38.22 11.03
CA ASP A 49 37.86 -39.63 11.47
C ASP A 49 39.22 -39.89 12.14
N VAL A 50 40.24 -39.06 11.82
CA VAL A 50 41.57 -39.13 12.45
C VAL A 50 41.49 -38.97 13.97
N PHE A 51 40.53 -38.19 14.49
CA PHE A 51 40.39 -37.97 15.93
C PHE A 51 39.99 -39.21 16.72
N SER A 52 39.35 -40.20 16.08
CA SER A 52 39.04 -41.49 16.70
C SER A 52 40.30 -42.31 17.02
N TYR A 53 41.40 -42.03 16.33
CA TYR A 53 42.68 -42.74 16.48
C TYR A 53 43.74 -41.91 17.19
N TYR A 54 43.75 -40.61 16.91
CA TYR A 54 44.69 -39.64 17.43
C TYR A 54 43.89 -38.43 17.91
N PRO A 55 43.38 -38.43 19.15
CA PRO A 55 42.69 -37.27 19.70
C PRO A 55 43.66 -36.08 19.83
N PRO A 56 43.18 -34.82 19.83
CA PRO A 56 44.01 -33.62 19.92
C PRO A 56 45.03 -33.62 21.05
N SER A 57 44.67 -34.20 22.19
CA SER A 57 45.51 -34.27 23.38
C SER A 57 45.38 -35.64 24.04
N THR A 58 46.50 -36.10 24.60
CA THR A 58 46.59 -37.29 25.45
C THR A 58 47.49 -36.97 26.64
N ASP A 59 47.53 -37.85 27.65
CA ASP A 59 48.48 -37.75 28.76
C ASP A 59 49.95 -37.77 28.30
N LYS A 60 50.22 -38.21 27.08
CA LYS A 60 51.56 -38.31 26.47
C LYS A 60 51.91 -37.08 25.61
N GLY A 61 51.04 -36.09 25.50
CA GLY A 61 51.24 -34.85 24.75
C GLY A 61 50.21 -34.61 23.64
N ILE A 62 50.50 -33.60 22.83
CA ILE A 62 49.67 -33.16 21.70
C ILE A 62 50.04 -33.98 20.47
N ASN A 63 49.03 -34.63 19.87
CA ASN A 63 49.20 -35.40 18.64
C ASN A 63 49.41 -34.46 17.44
N ARG A 64 50.18 -34.94 16.46
CA ARG A 64 50.54 -34.19 15.25
C ARG A 64 49.74 -34.72 14.06
N TYR A 65 49.43 -33.84 13.12
CA TYR A 65 48.55 -34.16 11.99
C TYR A 65 49.19 -33.75 10.67
N CYS A 66 49.18 -34.67 9.71
CA CYS A 66 49.71 -34.41 8.37
C CYS A 66 48.69 -34.76 7.28
N SER A 67 48.77 -34.05 6.16
CA SER A 67 48.24 -34.54 4.89
C SER A 67 49.18 -35.59 4.31
N VAL A 68 48.62 -36.60 3.67
CA VAL A 68 49.36 -37.76 3.15
C VAL A 68 48.82 -38.21 1.79
N GLU A 69 49.67 -38.92 1.04
CA GLU A 69 49.27 -39.63 -0.18
C GLU A 69 49.56 -41.12 -0.02
N GLY A 70 48.52 -41.95 0.03
CA GLY A 70 48.63 -43.40 0.01
C GLY A 70 48.65 -43.96 -1.41
N SER A 71 49.43 -45.00 -1.66
CA SER A 71 49.46 -45.70 -2.94
C SER A 71 49.90 -47.17 -2.80
N GLY A 72 49.99 -47.89 -3.91
CA GLY A 72 50.35 -49.30 -3.93
C GLY A 72 49.13 -50.20 -3.74
N SER A 73 49.24 -51.24 -2.92
CA SER A 73 48.10 -52.08 -2.54
C SER A 73 47.26 -51.33 -1.51
N ILE A 74 45.96 -51.25 -1.74
CA ILE A 74 45.03 -50.45 -0.94
C ILE A 74 43.91 -51.36 -0.45
N ASP A 75 43.60 -51.26 0.84
CA ASP A 75 42.43 -51.88 1.45
C ASP A 75 41.65 -50.82 2.24
N LYS A 76 40.34 -50.75 2.00
CA LYS A 76 39.45 -49.75 2.63
C LYS A 76 38.57 -50.46 3.65
N ASP A 77 38.42 -49.85 4.82
CA ASP A 77 37.45 -50.33 5.81
C ASP A 77 36.01 -49.96 5.36
N ASN A 78 35.02 -50.70 5.83
CA ASN A 78 33.61 -50.43 5.56
C ASN A 78 32.97 -49.52 6.62
N ASP A 79 33.57 -49.43 7.82
CA ASP A 79 32.95 -48.74 8.97
C ASP A 79 33.32 -47.25 9.05
N ASP A 80 34.49 -46.85 8.55
CA ASP A 80 34.95 -45.46 8.50
C ASP A 80 35.74 -45.16 7.23
N THR A 81 36.25 -43.93 7.08
CA THR A 81 37.06 -43.58 5.90
C THR A 81 38.52 -44.02 6.00
N LYS A 82 38.84 -44.97 6.90
CA LYS A 82 40.22 -45.45 7.08
C LYS A 82 40.63 -46.33 5.90
N ILE A 83 41.85 -46.07 5.46
CA ILE A 83 42.53 -46.78 4.39
C ILE A 83 43.82 -47.36 4.94
N ALA A 84 44.14 -48.59 4.55
CA ALA A 84 45.48 -49.16 4.66
C ALA A 84 46.15 -49.18 3.28
N SER A 85 47.38 -48.69 3.18
CA SER A 85 48.17 -48.75 1.94
C SER A 85 49.55 -49.40 2.13
N SER A 86 50.13 -49.99 1.07
CA SER A 86 51.52 -50.48 1.12
C SER A 86 52.55 -49.35 1.01
N LYS A 87 52.17 -48.19 0.47
CA LYS A 87 53.03 -47.01 0.38
C LYS A 87 52.31 -45.79 0.91
N ILE A 88 53.04 -44.92 1.61
CA ILE A 88 52.52 -43.63 2.06
C ILE A 88 53.60 -42.55 1.92
N HIS A 89 53.22 -41.40 1.39
CA HIS A 89 54.02 -40.20 1.41
C HIS A 89 53.46 -39.24 2.46
N ILE A 90 54.30 -38.76 3.38
CA ILE A 90 53.87 -37.78 4.39
C ILE A 90 54.07 -36.38 3.82
N SER A 91 53.03 -35.78 3.25
CA SER A 91 53.17 -34.56 2.44
C SER A 91 53.55 -33.32 3.25
N ALA A 92 52.71 -32.94 4.22
CA ALA A 92 52.91 -31.73 5.00
C ALA A 92 52.25 -31.85 6.37
N GLU A 93 52.87 -31.25 7.38
CA GLU A 93 52.23 -31.09 8.70
C GLU A 93 51.24 -29.92 8.64
N ILE A 94 49.99 -30.21 8.98
CA ILE A 94 48.86 -29.27 8.91
C ILE A 94 48.37 -28.83 10.30
N GLY A 95 48.77 -29.56 11.35
CA GLY A 95 48.35 -29.32 12.72
C GLY A 95 46.84 -29.47 12.93
N LEU A 96 46.39 -29.19 14.17
CA LEU A 96 44.98 -29.30 14.53
C LEU A 96 44.10 -28.36 13.72
N ARG A 97 44.55 -27.11 13.53
CA ARG A 97 43.83 -26.10 12.76
C ARG A 97 43.60 -26.55 11.31
N GLY A 98 44.66 -26.99 10.62
CA GLY A 98 44.54 -27.42 9.24
C GLY A 98 43.68 -28.67 9.07
N LEU A 99 43.70 -29.59 10.04
CA LEU A 99 42.82 -30.75 10.03
C LEU A 99 41.34 -30.37 10.20
N VAL A 100 41.02 -29.42 11.09
CA VAL A 100 39.65 -28.90 11.26
C VAL A 100 39.17 -28.16 10.02
N GLU A 101 40.00 -27.29 9.44
CA GLU A 101 39.70 -26.58 8.18
C GLU A 101 39.42 -27.58 7.04
N ALA A 102 40.25 -28.62 6.91
CA ALA A 102 40.03 -29.69 5.95
C ALA A 102 38.71 -30.45 6.22
N GLY A 103 38.39 -30.71 7.49
CA GLY A 103 37.16 -31.42 7.88
C GLY A 103 35.90 -30.65 7.52
N VAL A 104 35.86 -29.34 7.81
CA VAL A 104 34.77 -28.46 7.40
C VAL A 104 34.63 -28.47 5.88
N LYS A 105 35.76 -28.34 5.15
CA LYS A 105 35.75 -28.40 3.69
C LYS A 105 35.18 -29.72 3.16
N PHE A 106 35.59 -30.85 3.73
CA PHE A 106 35.10 -32.18 3.34
C PHE A 106 33.58 -32.31 3.48
N ILE A 107 33.01 -31.76 4.56
CA ILE A 107 31.55 -31.73 4.76
C ILE A 107 30.90 -30.84 3.69
N LEU A 108 31.39 -29.61 3.49
CA LEU A 108 30.81 -28.66 2.54
C LEU A 108 30.85 -29.15 1.09
N ASP A 109 31.90 -29.88 0.70
CA ASP A 109 32.04 -30.47 -0.63
C ASP A 109 31.00 -31.59 -0.89
N LYS A 110 30.45 -32.21 0.17
CA LYS A 110 29.41 -33.24 0.09
C LYS A 110 27.98 -32.68 0.16
N VAL A 111 27.81 -31.41 0.49
CA VAL A 111 26.48 -30.78 0.53
C VAL A 111 26.00 -30.51 -0.89
N ASN A 112 24.82 -31.04 -1.24
CA ASN A 112 24.14 -30.66 -2.48
C ASN A 112 23.43 -29.31 -2.31
N TRP A 113 24.16 -28.23 -2.57
CA TRP A 113 23.63 -26.85 -2.49
C TRP A 113 22.46 -26.58 -3.43
N LYS A 114 22.24 -27.42 -4.46
CA LYS A 114 21.12 -27.28 -5.40
C LYS A 114 19.76 -27.66 -4.80
N ASP A 115 19.73 -28.43 -3.71
CA ASP A 115 18.49 -28.83 -3.02
C ASP A 115 18.07 -27.83 -1.93
N SER A 116 18.78 -26.71 -1.77
CA SER A 116 18.42 -25.64 -0.83
C SER A 116 17.28 -24.77 -1.38
N ALA A 117 16.05 -25.31 -1.34
CA ALA A 117 14.84 -24.72 -1.90
C ALA A 117 14.31 -23.45 -1.17
N ALA A 118 15.02 -22.94 -0.16
CA ALA A 118 14.57 -21.80 0.63
C ALA A 118 14.94 -20.43 0.03
N THR A 119 16.00 -20.35 -0.77
CA THR A 119 16.47 -19.10 -1.38
C THR A 119 17.08 -19.39 -2.74
N ASN A 120 16.30 -19.23 -3.82
CA ASN A 120 16.80 -19.38 -5.18
C ASN A 120 16.66 -18.03 -5.91
N THR A 121 17.75 -17.58 -6.52
CA THR A 121 17.82 -16.38 -7.38
C THR A 121 17.49 -16.68 -8.84
N GLY A 122 17.00 -17.89 -9.13
CA GLY A 122 16.60 -18.36 -10.46
C GLY A 122 15.22 -17.86 -10.94
N TYR A 123 14.74 -18.43 -12.06
CA TYR A 123 13.52 -17.94 -12.75
C TYR A 123 12.22 -18.09 -11.94
N GLN A 124 12.09 -19.12 -11.10
CA GLN A 124 10.86 -19.46 -10.38
C GLN A 124 11.16 -19.95 -8.97
N SER A 125 10.35 -19.55 -7.98
CA SER A 125 10.38 -20.15 -6.63
C SER A 125 8.98 -20.23 -6.00
N ALA A 126 8.80 -21.17 -5.07
CA ALA A 126 7.55 -21.33 -4.33
C ALA A 126 7.43 -20.34 -3.14
N ALA A 127 8.56 -19.91 -2.56
CA ALA A 127 8.59 -19.07 -1.37
C ALA A 127 9.06 -17.64 -1.71
N THR A 128 10.37 -17.39 -1.72
CA THR A 128 10.94 -16.05 -1.99
C THR A 128 11.78 -16.11 -3.26
N ASN A 129 11.58 -15.16 -4.18
CA ASN A 129 12.40 -15.00 -5.38
C ASN A 129 12.82 -13.53 -5.55
N THR A 130 13.96 -13.31 -6.18
CA THR A 130 14.39 -11.99 -6.69
C THR A 130 14.39 -11.94 -8.23
N GLY A 131 14.10 -13.06 -8.89
CA GLY A 131 14.01 -13.23 -10.33
C GLY A 131 12.59 -13.01 -10.89
N TYR A 132 12.22 -13.78 -11.90
CA TYR A 132 11.03 -13.48 -12.72
C TYR A 132 9.70 -13.72 -12.01
N GLN A 133 9.54 -14.86 -11.31
CA GLN A 133 8.25 -15.26 -10.74
C GLN A 133 8.39 -15.94 -9.37
N SER A 134 7.44 -15.68 -8.45
CA SER A 134 7.24 -16.53 -7.27
C SER A 134 5.78 -16.67 -6.84
N ALA A 135 5.47 -17.72 -6.09
CA ALA A 135 4.12 -17.90 -5.54
C ALA A 135 3.86 -17.01 -4.32
N ALA A 136 4.82 -16.88 -3.39
CA ALA A 136 4.62 -16.10 -2.17
C ALA A 136 5.19 -14.66 -2.26
N THR A 137 6.52 -14.48 -2.26
CA THR A 137 7.13 -13.14 -2.26
C THR A 137 8.13 -12.98 -3.40
N ASN A 138 7.98 -11.95 -4.23
CA ASN A 138 8.94 -11.62 -5.28
C ASN A 138 9.39 -10.17 -5.16
N THR A 139 10.60 -9.86 -5.60
CA THR A 139 11.07 -8.49 -5.82
C THR A 139 11.30 -8.16 -7.29
N GLY A 140 11.12 -9.14 -8.19
CA GLY A 140 11.19 -8.97 -9.64
C GLY A 140 9.80 -8.83 -10.28
N TYR A 141 9.59 -9.53 -11.40
CA TYR A 141 8.48 -9.18 -12.32
C TYR A 141 7.08 -9.51 -11.78
N GLN A 142 6.87 -10.71 -11.23
CA GLN A 142 5.52 -11.18 -10.85
C GLN A 142 5.49 -12.01 -9.56
N SER A 143 4.45 -11.84 -8.73
CA SER A 143 4.09 -12.82 -7.70
C SER A 143 2.59 -12.96 -7.48
N ALA A 144 2.16 -14.08 -6.88
CA ALA A 144 0.75 -14.25 -6.53
C ALA A 144 0.37 -13.51 -5.23
N ALA A 145 1.20 -13.56 -4.18
CA ALA A 145 0.87 -12.92 -2.90
C ALA A 145 1.47 -11.51 -2.73
N THR A 146 2.79 -11.36 -2.66
CA THR A 146 3.43 -10.05 -2.39
C THR A 146 4.54 -9.77 -3.40
N ASN A 147 4.47 -8.65 -4.11
CA ASN A 147 5.55 -8.19 -5.00
C ASN A 147 5.99 -6.79 -4.62
N THR A 148 7.26 -6.46 -4.87
CA THR A 148 7.80 -5.10 -4.79
C THR A 148 8.16 -4.54 -6.17
N GLY A 149 8.15 -5.36 -7.22
CA GLY A 149 8.34 -4.98 -8.62
C GLY A 149 7.01 -4.78 -9.37
N ASP A 150 6.93 -5.26 -10.60
CA ASP A 150 5.92 -4.76 -11.55
C ASP A 150 4.49 -5.24 -11.25
N TYR A 151 4.27 -6.52 -10.92
CA TYR A 151 2.91 -7.08 -10.80
C TYR A 151 2.69 -8.02 -9.60
N SER A 152 1.56 -7.90 -8.91
CA SER A 152 1.06 -8.98 -8.03
C SER A 152 -0.45 -9.15 -8.04
N ALA A 153 -0.95 -10.32 -7.65
CA ALA A 153 -2.39 -10.52 -7.51
C ALA A 153 -2.93 -9.94 -6.19
N ALA A 154 -2.25 -10.13 -5.05
CA ALA A 154 -2.73 -9.64 -3.76
C ALA A 154 -2.14 -8.26 -3.37
N THR A 155 -0.85 -8.16 -3.04
CA THR A 155 -0.25 -6.90 -2.54
C THR A 155 0.96 -6.51 -3.36
N ASN A 156 1.00 -5.30 -3.92
CA ASN A 156 2.17 -4.74 -4.60
C ASN A 156 2.58 -3.40 -3.99
N THR A 157 3.87 -3.10 -4.05
CA THR A 157 4.45 -1.79 -3.71
C THR A 157 4.98 -1.05 -4.95
N GLY A 158 5.11 -1.73 -6.09
CA GLY A 158 5.49 -1.17 -7.40
C GLY A 158 4.29 -0.88 -8.29
N ASP A 159 4.34 -1.30 -9.56
CA ASP A 159 3.49 -0.71 -10.60
C ASP A 159 2.02 -1.12 -10.49
N GLN A 160 1.69 -2.41 -10.36
CA GLN A 160 0.30 -2.89 -10.44
C GLN A 160 -0.06 -4.02 -9.48
N SER A 161 -1.26 -3.98 -8.91
CA SER A 161 -1.88 -5.15 -8.27
C SER A 161 -3.39 -5.27 -8.49
N ALA A 162 -3.93 -6.49 -8.33
CA ALA A 162 -5.38 -6.68 -8.39
C ALA A 162 -6.08 -6.24 -7.09
N ALA A 163 -5.55 -6.58 -5.91
CA ALA A 163 -6.18 -6.21 -4.64
C ALA A 163 -5.64 -4.90 -4.04
N THR A 164 -4.42 -4.87 -3.49
CA THR A 164 -3.88 -3.71 -2.77
C THR A 164 -2.56 -3.25 -3.39
N ASN A 165 -2.45 -1.99 -3.81
CA ASN A 165 -1.20 -1.40 -4.27
C ASN A 165 -0.86 -0.17 -3.41
N THR A 166 0.43 0.08 -3.26
CA THR A 166 0.98 1.29 -2.62
C THR A 166 1.62 2.23 -3.65
N GLY A 167 1.91 1.74 -4.86
CA GLY A 167 2.47 2.48 -5.99
C GLY A 167 1.41 2.92 -7.00
N ASP A 168 1.59 2.58 -8.27
CA ASP A 168 0.91 3.31 -9.35
C ASP A 168 -0.57 2.95 -9.52
N LYS A 169 -0.92 1.65 -9.60
CA LYS A 169 -2.30 1.23 -9.93
C LYS A 169 -2.79 0.01 -9.16
N SER A 170 -4.05 0.02 -8.75
CA SER A 170 -4.75 -1.22 -8.35
C SER A 170 -6.22 -1.28 -8.79
N ALA A 171 -6.78 -2.49 -8.84
CA ALA A 171 -8.21 -2.64 -9.10
C ALA A 171 -9.06 -2.36 -7.83
N ALA A 172 -8.68 -2.85 -6.66
CA ALA A 172 -9.48 -2.67 -5.44
C ALA A 172 -9.06 -1.49 -4.56
N THR A 173 -7.86 -1.47 -4.00
CA THR A 173 -7.41 -0.42 -3.07
C THR A 173 -6.02 0.08 -3.43
N ASN A 174 -5.86 1.37 -3.69
CA ASN A 174 -4.55 1.99 -3.87
C ASN A 174 -4.33 3.08 -2.82
N THR A 175 -3.09 3.29 -2.40
CA THR A 175 -2.70 4.48 -1.63
C THR A 175 -1.84 5.45 -2.43
N GLY A 176 -1.41 5.08 -3.64
CA GLY A 176 -0.69 5.93 -4.58
C GLY A 176 -1.59 6.50 -5.68
N TYR A 177 -1.21 6.34 -6.94
CA TYR A 177 -1.71 7.20 -8.01
C TYR A 177 -3.16 6.93 -8.43
N GLN A 178 -3.54 5.68 -8.72
CA GLN A 178 -4.87 5.36 -9.25
C GLN A 178 -5.47 4.06 -8.72
N SER A 179 -6.79 4.02 -8.48
CA SER A 179 -7.52 2.76 -8.35
C SER A 179 -8.92 2.78 -8.96
N ALA A 180 -9.46 1.59 -9.27
CA ALA A 180 -10.84 1.50 -9.75
C ALA A 180 -11.86 1.64 -8.61
N ALA A 181 -11.65 0.99 -7.45
CA ALA A 181 -12.60 1.07 -6.35
C ALA A 181 -12.26 2.15 -5.29
N THR A 182 -11.21 1.96 -4.47
CA THR A 182 -10.90 2.90 -3.36
C THR A 182 -9.47 3.44 -3.48
N ASN A 183 -9.29 4.76 -3.48
CA ASN A 183 -7.96 5.39 -3.42
C ASN A 183 -7.89 6.37 -2.24
N THR A 184 -6.70 6.50 -1.66
CA THR A 184 -6.34 7.57 -0.72
C THR A 184 -5.41 8.62 -1.33
N GLY A 185 -4.83 8.38 -2.51
CA GLY A 185 -4.02 9.33 -3.28
C GLY A 185 -4.82 10.06 -4.38
N ASP A 186 -4.28 10.14 -5.59
CA ASP A 186 -4.71 11.16 -6.55
C ASP A 186 -6.07 10.88 -7.20
N TYR A 187 -6.32 9.66 -7.69
CA TYR A 187 -7.53 9.35 -8.48
C TYR A 187 -8.21 8.03 -8.13
N SER A 188 -9.54 8.01 -8.06
CA SER A 188 -10.31 6.75 -8.16
C SER A 188 -11.60 6.86 -8.96
N ALA A 189 -12.10 5.74 -9.47
CA ALA A 189 -13.40 5.73 -10.14
C ALA A 189 -14.57 5.74 -9.14
N ALA A 190 -14.51 4.95 -8.05
CA ALA A 190 -15.60 4.91 -7.08
C ALA A 190 -15.38 5.85 -5.87
N THR A 191 -14.47 5.55 -4.95
CA THR A 191 -14.30 6.31 -3.69
C THR A 191 -12.87 6.83 -3.57
N ASN A 192 -12.69 8.15 -3.42
CA ASN A 192 -11.38 8.74 -3.11
C ASN A 192 -11.45 9.53 -1.80
N THR A 193 -10.33 9.60 -1.10
CA THR A 193 -10.13 10.48 0.07
C THR A 193 -9.09 11.57 -0.19
N GLY A 194 -8.33 11.50 -1.29
CA GLY A 194 -7.44 12.54 -1.79
C GLY A 194 -8.10 13.40 -2.88
N ASP A 195 -7.42 13.56 -4.02
CA ASP A 195 -7.70 14.70 -4.90
C ASP A 195 -8.99 14.57 -5.72
N GLN A 196 -9.21 13.44 -6.40
CA GLN A 196 -10.33 13.31 -7.34
C GLN A 196 -11.01 11.93 -7.35
N SER A 197 -12.34 11.90 -7.44
CA SER A 197 -13.07 10.70 -7.85
C SER A 197 -14.27 10.95 -8.76
N ALA A 198 -14.71 9.92 -9.49
CA ALA A 198 -15.93 10.02 -10.30
C ALA A 198 -17.21 9.91 -9.45
N ALA A 199 -17.29 9.00 -8.47
CA ALA A 199 -18.52 8.81 -7.68
C ALA A 199 -18.53 9.56 -6.33
N THR A 200 -17.65 9.21 -5.39
CA THR A 200 -17.65 9.78 -4.03
C THR A 200 -16.24 10.23 -3.63
N ASN A 201 -16.07 11.51 -3.27
CA ASN A 201 -14.80 12.01 -2.74
C ASN A 201 -15.03 12.66 -1.38
N THR A 202 -14.02 12.60 -0.52
CA THR A 202 -13.98 13.31 0.76
C THR A 202 -13.02 14.51 0.73
N GLY A 203 -12.09 14.54 -0.23
CA GLY A 203 -11.13 15.61 -0.46
C GLY A 203 -11.60 16.64 -1.50
N ASP A 204 -10.79 16.90 -2.52
CA ASP A 204 -10.92 18.14 -3.29
C ASP A 204 -12.10 18.16 -4.26
N LYS A 205 -12.23 17.13 -5.11
CA LYS A 205 -13.23 17.15 -6.20
C LYS A 205 -13.92 15.80 -6.44
N SER A 206 -15.22 15.82 -6.74
CA SER A 206 -15.88 14.65 -7.37
C SER A 206 -16.94 15.02 -8.40
N ALA A 207 -17.27 14.08 -9.30
CA ALA A 207 -18.35 14.32 -10.27
C ALA A 207 -19.74 14.13 -9.64
N ALA A 208 -19.97 13.11 -8.80
CA ALA A 208 -21.28 12.88 -8.18
C ALA A 208 -21.40 13.48 -6.77
N THR A 209 -20.79 12.89 -5.74
CA THR A 209 -20.95 13.32 -4.34
C THR A 209 -19.61 13.70 -3.73
N ASN A 210 -19.45 14.92 -3.21
CA ASN A 210 -18.26 15.31 -2.45
C ASN A 210 -18.68 15.79 -1.06
N THR A 211 -17.82 15.60 -0.06
CA THR A 211 -17.97 16.24 1.26
C THR A 211 -16.96 17.36 1.50
N GLY A 212 -15.94 17.50 0.65
CA GLY A 212 -14.93 18.54 0.71
C GLY A 212 -15.23 19.74 -0.20
N TYR A 213 -14.30 20.11 -1.08
CA TYR A 213 -14.32 21.43 -1.72
C TYR A 213 -15.39 21.59 -2.81
N GLN A 214 -15.42 20.70 -3.80
CA GLN A 214 -16.27 20.86 -4.99
C GLN A 214 -16.90 19.56 -5.50
N SER A 215 -18.16 19.60 -5.93
CA SER A 215 -18.74 18.53 -6.77
C SER A 215 -19.66 19.03 -7.87
N ALA A 216 -19.89 18.22 -8.90
CA ALA A 216 -20.84 18.59 -9.96
C ALA A 216 -22.31 18.33 -9.56
N ALA A 217 -22.62 17.21 -8.89
CA ALA A 217 -24.01 16.92 -8.47
C ALA A 217 -24.31 17.37 -7.03
N THR A 218 -23.83 16.66 -6.01
CA THR A 218 -24.19 16.90 -4.60
C THR A 218 -22.94 17.20 -3.78
N ASN A 219 -22.89 18.33 -3.08
CA ASN A 219 -21.82 18.63 -2.12
C ASN A 219 -22.43 18.92 -0.74
N THR A 220 -21.70 18.57 0.32
CA THR A 220 -22.00 19.03 1.69
C THR A 220 -21.02 20.08 2.20
N GLY A 221 -19.93 20.33 1.48
CA GLY A 221 -18.93 21.36 1.77
C GLY A 221 -19.14 22.65 0.96
N TYR A 222 -18.08 23.16 0.32
CA TYR A 222 -18.04 24.56 -0.10
C TYR A 222 -18.92 24.89 -1.32
N GLN A 223 -18.83 24.09 -2.41
CA GLN A 223 -19.47 24.40 -3.69
C GLN A 223 -20.03 23.19 -4.43
N SER A 224 -21.21 23.30 -5.05
CA SER A 224 -21.66 22.35 -6.09
C SER A 224 -22.41 22.99 -7.26
N ALA A 225 -22.49 22.29 -8.40
CA ALA A 225 -23.28 22.79 -9.53
C ALA A 225 -24.79 22.51 -9.37
N ALA A 226 -25.19 21.33 -8.87
CA ALA A 226 -26.63 21.02 -8.69
C ALA A 226 -27.13 21.32 -7.27
N THR A 227 -26.79 20.49 -6.27
CA THR A 227 -27.34 20.58 -4.91
C THR A 227 -26.22 20.74 -3.88
N ASN A 228 -26.24 21.79 -3.07
CA ASN A 228 -25.32 21.94 -1.94
C ASN A 228 -26.10 22.06 -0.63
N THR A 229 -25.47 21.62 0.46
CA THR A 229 -25.97 21.81 1.82
C THR A 229 -25.12 22.83 2.60
N GLY A 230 -23.92 23.17 2.11
CA GLY A 230 -23.04 24.22 2.64
C GLY A 230 -23.20 25.56 1.90
N ASP A 231 -22.09 26.17 1.51
CA ASP A 231 -22.07 27.62 1.27
C ASP A 231 -22.70 28.04 -0.08
N TYR A 232 -22.40 27.34 -1.18
CA TYR A 232 -22.80 27.77 -2.53
C TYR A 232 -23.29 26.64 -3.44
N SER A 233 -24.39 26.85 -4.18
CA SER A 233 -24.71 26.02 -5.36
C SER A 233 -25.29 26.79 -6.55
N ALA A 234 -25.19 26.25 -7.77
CA ALA A 234 -25.82 26.89 -8.92
C ALA A 234 -27.34 26.60 -9.00
N ALA A 235 -27.83 25.40 -8.64
CA ALA A 235 -29.27 25.11 -8.71
C ALA A 235 -29.99 25.20 -7.35
N THR A 236 -29.76 24.27 -6.43
CA THR A 236 -30.49 24.19 -5.14
C THR A 236 -29.53 24.23 -3.96
N ASN A 237 -29.69 25.17 -3.02
CA ASN A 237 -28.90 25.20 -1.78
C ASN A 237 -29.85 25.20 -0.57
N THR A 238 -29.36 24.66 0.54
CA THR A 238 -30.01 24.72 1.85
C THR A 238 -29.29 25.66 2.82
N GLY A 239 -28.04 26.05 2.51
CA GLY A 239 -27.22 27.03 3.25
C GLY A 239 -27.26 28.44 2.66
N ASP A 240 -26.09 29.05 2.46
CA ASP A 240 -26.00 30.52 2.34
C ASP A 240 -26.52 31.06 1.00
N GLN A 241 -26.10 30.51 -0.14
CA GLN A 241 -26.42 31.09 -1.45
C GLN A 241 -26.69 30.05 -2.56
N SER A 242 -27.68 30.32 -3.43
CA SER A 242 -27.80 29.61 -4.71
C SER A 242 -28.27 30.47 -5.89
N ALA A 243 -28.04 30.04 -7.14
CA ALA A 243 -28.51 30.81 -8.29
C ALA A 243 -30.01 30.56 -8.61
N ALA A 244 -30.59 29.39 -8.32
CA ALA A 244 -32.01 29.13 -8.62
C ALA A 244 -32.90 29.06 -7.36
N THR A 245 -32.77 28.05 -6.52
CA THR A 245 -33.63 27.82 -5.34
C THR A 245 -32.82 27.72 -4.06
N ASN A 246 -33.09 28.56 -3.06
CA ASN A 246 -32.44 28.45 -1.75
C ASN A 246 -33.50 28.40 -0.64
N THR A 247 -33.21 27.62 0.40
CA THR A 247 -34.01 27.61 1.64
C THR A 247 -33.46 28.57 2.70
N GLY A 248 -32.18 28.95 2.62
CA GLY A 248 -31.46 29.87 3.49
C GLY A 248 -31.43 31.33 3.00
N ASP A 249 -30.26 31.97 2.97
CA ASP A 249 -30.19 33.43 3.00
C ASP A 249 -30.49 34.12 1.65
N LYS A 250 -29.96 33.63 0.52
CA LYS A 250 -30.08 34.34 -0.77
C LYS A 250 -30.24 33.40 -1.97
N SER A 251 -31.13 33.73 -2.93
CA SER A 251 -31.13 33.13 -4.28
C SER A 251 -31.59 34.06 -5.41
N ALA A 252 -31.27 33.74 -6.67
CA ALA A 252 -31.67 34.59 -7.80
C ALA A 252 -33.09 34.33 -8.32
N ALA A 253 -33.73 33.18 -8.07
CA ALA A 253 -35.09 32.89 -8.56
C ALA A 253 -36.14 32.69 -7.44
N THR A 254 -36.00 31.68 -6.60
CA THR A 254 -36.99 31.34 -5.54
C THR A 254 -36.28 31.18 -4.19
N ASN A 255 -36.65 31.96 -3.18
CA ASN A 255 -36.12 31.83 -1.82
C ASN A 255 -37.24 31.80 -0.78
N THR A 256 -37.15 30.91 0.19
CA THR A 256 -38.02 30.89 1.38
C THR A 256 -37.48 31.72 2.54
N GLY A 257 -36.21 32.16 2.49
CA GLY A 257 -35.54 33.04 3.46
C GLY A 257 -35.51 34.52 3.05
N TYR A 258 -34.38 35.22 3.28
CA TYR A 258 -34.36 36.69 3.40
C TYR A 258 -34.38 37.49 2.09
N GLN A 259 -33.78 37.01 0.97
CA GLN A 259 -33.67 37.81 -0.28
C GLN A 259 -33.76 36.94 -1.56
N SER A 260 -34.59 37.33 -2.55
CA SER A 260 -34.57 36.78 -3.94
C SER A 260 -35.16 37.67 -5.02
N ALA A 261 -34.78 37.45 -6.29
CA ALA A 261 -35.14 38.31 -7.42
C ALA A 261 -36.42 37.94 -8.21
N ALA A 262 -37.11 36.82 -7.95
CA ALA A 262 -38.37 36.50 -8.68
C ALA A 262 -39.58 36.05 -7.82
N THR A 263 -39.41 35.26 -6.74
CA THR A 263 -40.53 34.91 -5.83
C THR A 263 -40.05 34.76 -4.38
N ASN A 264 -40.52 35.63 -3.47
CA ASN A 264 -40.11 35.65 -2.07
C ASN A 264 -41.29 35.40 -1.12
N THR A 265 -41.26 34.29 -0.36
CA THR A 265 -42.35 33.87 0.54
C THR A 265 -42.04 34.01 2.04
N GLY A 266 -40.87 34.53 2.40
CA GLY A 266 -40.33 34.60 3.77
C GLY A 266 -40.80 35.77 4.66
N TYR A 267 -40.41 35.76 5.94
CA TYR A 267 -40.72 36.84 6.90
C TYR A 267 -39.91 38.12 6.58
N GLN A 268 -40.59 39.28 6.57
CA GLN A 268 -40.00 40.60 6.24
C GLN A 268 -39.37 40.70 4.83
N SER A 269 -39.84 39.87 3.92
CA SER A 269 -39.38 39.82 2.54
C SER A 269 -39.68 41.08 1.72
N ALA A 270 -38.75 41.44 0.82
CA ALA A 270 -38.93 42.50 -0.16
C ALA A 270 -38.81 41.97 -1.60
N ALA A 271 -39.69 42.40 -2.49
CA ALA A 271 -39.62 42.11 -3.94
C ALA A 271 -39.60 43.41 -4.76
N GLU A 272 -38.72 43.48 -5.75
CA GLU A 272 -38.57 44.61 -6.67
C GLU A 272 -38.56 44.10 -8.11
N VAL A 273 -39.30 44.79 -8.99
CA VAL A 273 -39.23 44.52 -10.43
C VAL A 273 -39.11 45.80 -11.24
N SER A 274 -38.09 45.89 -12.09
CA SER A 274 -37.80 47.08 -12.89
C SER A 274 -38.14 46.91 -14.38
N GLY A 275 -38.35 45.67 -14.83
CA GLY A 275 -38.72 45.33 -16.21
C GLY A 275 -40.14 45.75 -16.58
N LYS A 276 -40.37 46.16 -17.83
CA LYS A 276 -41.68 46.58 -18.32
C LYS A 276 -42.71 45.45 -18.21
N ASP A 277 -43.94 45.79 -17.80
CA ASP A 277 -45.09 44.88 -17.68
C ASP A 277 -44.83 43.61 -16.83
N SER A 278 -43.89 43.69 -15.90
CA SER A 278 -43.49 42.58 -15.02
C SER A 278 -44.26 42.59 -13.69
N ILE A 279 -44.14 41.51 -12.89
CA ILE A 279 -44.87 41.35 -11.62
C ILE A 279 -43.93 41.04 -10.46
N ALA A 280 -44.10 41.74 -9.33
CA ALA A 280 -43.43 41.45 -8.06
C ALA A 280 -44.43 40.88 -7.05
N ILE A 281 -44.13 39.73 -6.45
CA ILE A 281 -45.05 39.02 -5.55
C ILE A 281 -44.39 38.82 -4.19
N VAL A 282 -45.09 39.23 -3.13
CA VAL A 282 -44.73 38.90 -1.74
C VAL A 282 -45.86 38.17 -1.04
N THR A 283 -45.54 37.04 -0.42
CA THR A 283 -46.54 36.20 0.28
C THR A 283 -46.26 36.01 1.76
N GLY A 284 -45.15 36.53 2.28
CA GLY A 284 -44.75 36.42 3.67
C GLY A 284 -45.42 37.41 4.64
N ARG A 285 -45.09 37.31 5.93
CA ARG A 285 -45.56 38.27 6.97
C ARG A 285 -44.64 39.49 6.96
N ASP A 286 -45.24 40.67 7.11
CA ASP A 286 -44.56 41.98 7.09
C ASP A 286 -43.75 42.27 5.80
N SER A 287 -44.14 41.66 4.69
CA SER A 287 -43.44 41.81 3.41
C SER A 287 -43.87 43.07 2.64
N LYS A 288 -42.99 43.57 1.76
CA LYS A 288 -43.22 44.76 0.93
C LYS A 288 -42.78 44.55 -0.53
N ALA A 289 -43.47 45.16 -1.49
CA ALA A 289 -43.10 45.09 -2.90
C ALA A 289 -43.07 46.47 -3.57
N LYS A 290 -42.19 46.65 -4.56
CA LYS A 290 -42.16 47.84 -5.43
C LYS A 290 -41.98 47.44 -6.89
N GLY A 291 -42.37 48.33 -7.81
CA GLY A 291 -42.14 48.12 -9.23
C GLY A 291 -42.00 49.42 -10.02
N SER A 292 -41.49 49.29 -11.25
CA SER A 292 -41.52 50.35 -12.26
C SER A 292 -42.94 50.63 -12.75
N ILE A 293 -43.16 51.78 -13.39
CA ILE A 293 -44.44 52.12 -14.03
C ILE A 293 -44.90 50.99 -14.97
N GLY A 294 -46.16 50.59 -14.87
CA GLY A 294 -46.73 49.50 -15.66
C GLY A 294 -46.58 48.10 -15.04
N CYS A 295 -45.70 47.91 -14.06
CA CYS A 295 -45.56 46.65 -13.34
C CYS A 295 -46.77 46.35 -12.45
N TRP A 296 -46.96 45.10 -12.09
CA TRP A 296 -47.90 44.69 -11.04
C TRP A 296 -47.16 44.35 -9.75
N ILE A 297 -47.78 44.67 -8.61
CA ILE A 297 -47.33 44.21 -7.30
C ILE A 297 -48.44 43.40 -6.64
N VAL A 298 -48.09 42.28 -6.01
CA VAL A 298 -48.99 41.42 -5.24
C VAL A 298 -48.55 41.42 -3.80
N LEU A 299 -49.43 41.88 -2.91
CA LEU A 299 -49.17 42.12 -1.50
C LEU A 299 -50.05 41.22 -0.65
N THR A 300 -49.45 40.57 0.35
CA THR A 300 -50.14 39.68 1.29
C THR A 300 -50.13 40.27 2.68
N GLU A 301 -51.28 40.27 3.34
CA GLU A 301 -51.44 40.59 4.76
C GLU A 301 -51.66 39.29 5.52
N ARG A 302 -50.89 39.09 6.60
CA ARG A 302 -51.02 37.94 7.48
C ARG A 302 -51.41 38.34 8.90
N GLY A 303 -52.11 37.46 9.60
CA GLY A 303 -52.45 37.59 11.00
C GLY A 303 -51.32 37.20 11.93
N GLU A 304 -51.63 37.14 13.23
CA GLU A 304 -50.70 36.67 14.26
C GLU A 304 -50.56 35.15 14.24
N TRP A 305 -49.48 34.66 14.86
CA TRP A 305 -49.23 33.23 15.04
C TRP A 305 -50.36 32.58 15.84
N ASN A 306 -50.96 31.51 15.31
CA ASN A 306 -52.06 30.80 15.95
C ASN A 306 -51.67 29.44 16.57
N GLY A 307 -50.38 29.13 16.68
CA GLY A 307 -49.87 27.83 17.11
C GLY A 307 -49.47 26.89 15.96
N ASN A 308 -49.86 27.19 14.72
CA ASN A 308 -49.51 26.38 13.53
C ASN A 308 -49.04 27.24 12.34
N THR A 309 -49.65 28.40 12.11
CA THR A 309 -49.28 29.29 10.99
C THR A 309 -49.58 30.76 11.31
N TYR A 310 -49.16 31.64 10.41
CA TYR A 310 -49.62 33.03 10.31
C TYR A 310 -50.73 33.11 9.24
N PRO A 311 -52.03 33.14 9.62
CA PRO A 311 -53.14 33.04 8.68
C PRO A 311 -53.15 34.19 7.67
N ILE A 312 -53.50 33.92 6.41
CA ILE A 312 -53.64 34.99 5.40
C ILE A 312 -54.92 35.77 5.68
N LYS A 313 -54.80 37.08 5.95
CA LYS A 313 -55.93 38.01 6.12
C LYS A 313 -56.41 38.58 4.79
N GLY A 314 -55.52 38.75 3.83
CA GLY A 314 -55.87 39.25 2.51
C GLY A 314 -54.69 39.23 1.54
N VAL A 315 -55.01 39.18 0.25
CA VAL A 315 -54.04 39.32 -0.85
C VAL A 315 -54.61 40.34 -1.84
N LYS A 316 -53.80 41.31 -2.26
CA LYS A 316 -54.18 42.29 -3.28
C LYS A 316 -53.13 42.41 -4.36
N ALA A 317 -53.58 42.41 -5.62
CA ALA A 317 -52.77 42.74 -6.78
C ALA A 317 -53.13 44.15 -7.26
N VAL A 318 -52.13 45.00 -7.52
CA VAL A 318 -52.34 46.35 -8.05
C VAL A 318 -51.27 46.70 -9.08
N LYS A 319 -51.64 47.48 -10.10
CA LYS A 319 -50.71 47.99 -11.11
C LYS A 319 -50.07 49.29 -10.61
N VAL A 320 -48.76 49.41 -10.80
CA VAL A 320 -48.00 50.65 -10.59
C VAL A 320 -48.39 51.63 -11.71
N ASP A 321 -49.26 52.57 -11.37
CA ASP A 321 -49.88 53.50 -12.33
C ASP A 321 -49.25 54.91 -12.33
N GLY A 322 -48.34 55.17 -11.39
CA GLY A 322 -47.68 56.47 -11.22
C GLY A 322 -48.56 57.57 -10.63
N LYS A 323 -49.82 57.26 -10.30
CA LYS A 323 -50.78 58.19 -9.71
C LYS A 323 -51.06 57.82 -8.26
N VAL A 324 -51.67 56.64 -8.06
CA VAL A 324 -52.02 56.10 -6.74
C VAL A 324 -50.86 55.27 -6.20
N ILE A 325 -50.26 54.44 -7.05
CA ILE A 325 -49.10 53.62 -6.75
C ILE A 325 -47.90 54.20 -7.51
N LYS A 326 -47.01 54.86 -6.77
CA LYS A 326 -45.83 55.54 -7.30
C LYS A 326 -44.75 54.51 -7.69
N PRO A 327 -44.03 54.71 -8.80
CA PRO A 327 -42.91 53.85 -9.17
C PRO A 327 -41.79 53.95 -8.13
N ASN A 328 -40.98 52.89 -8.04
CA ASN A 328 -39.80 52.82 -7.16
C ASN A 328 -40.10 53.06 -5.66
N THR A 329 -41.35 52.92 -5.23
CA THR A 329 -41.78 53.06 -3.83
C THR A 329 -42.25 51.70 -3.31
N PHE A 330 -41.81 51.31 -2.11
CA PHE A 330 -42.27 50.06 -1.48
C PHE A 330 -43.69 50.22 -0.94
N TYR A 331 -44.49 49.17 -1.09
CA TYR A 331 -45.85 49.09 -0.58
C TYR A 331 -46.06 47.79 0.20
N LYS A 332 -46.95 47.82 1.19
CA LYS A 332 -47.44 46.63 1.91
C LYS A 332 -48.96 46.66 2.06
N LEU A 333 -49.57 45.50 2.31
CA LEU A 333 -50.99 45.40 2.64
C LEU A 333 -51.15 45.41 4.16
N TYR A 334 -51.89 46.39 4.68
CA TYR A 334 -52.13 46.56 6.11
C TYR A 334 -53.58 46.97 6.36
N ASN A 335 -54.29 46.22 7.20
CA ASN A 335 -55.73 46.39 7.45
C ASN A 335 -56.55 46.50 6.16
N GLY A 336 -56.24 45.64 5.18
CA GLY A 336 -56.88 45.61 3.87
C GLY A 336 -56.56 46.80 2.96
N LYS A 337 -55.68 47.73 3.34
CA LYS A 337 -55.28 48.89 2.53
C LYS A 337 -53.83 48.78 2.08
N ILE A 338 -53.56 49.21 0.85
CA ILE A 338 -52.20 49.30 0.32
C ILE A 338 -51.61 50.62 0.81
N ILE A 339 -50.51 50.54 1.57
CA ILE A 339 -49.82 51.70 2.15
C ILE A 339 -48.36 51.73 1.71
N SER A 340 -47.80 52.91 1.51
CA SER A 340 -46.38 53.08 1.21
C SER A 340 -45.53 52.81 2.46
N CYS A 341 -44.35 52.21 2.24
CA CYS A 341 -43.34 51.97 3.24
C CYS A 341 -42.13 52.87 2.95
N GLU A 342 -41.44 53.28 4.02
CA GLU A 342 -40.06 53.78 3.93
C GLU A 342 -39.07 52.64 3.65
#